data_AF-A0A940T945-F1
#
_entry.id   AF-A0A940T945-F1
#
_cell.length_a   1.000
_cell.length_b   1.000
_cell.length_c   1.000
_cell.angle_alpha   90.00
_cell.angle_beta   90.00
_cell.angle_gamma   90.00
#
_symmetry.space_group_name_H-M   'P 1'
#
loop_
_entity.id
_entity.type
_entity.pdbx_description
1 polymer ?
#
loop_
_entity_poly.entity_id
_entity_poly.type
_entity_poly.pdbx_seq_one_letter_code
_entity_poly.pdbx_strand_id
1 'polypeptide(L)' 'MDITAPIDLIEKIVQGKKTDCRKCSNGYYVPYNASVENAHSFYCSNPKCSDCIIIDPIINIE' A
#
# COMPACT_ATOMS: atom_id res chain seq x y z
N MET A 1 12.53 11.78 7.59
CA MET A 1 11.88 10.47 7.74
C MET A 1 11.34 10.12 6.37
N ASP A 2 12.05 9.28 5.62
CA ASP A 2 11.61 8.82 4.31
C ASP A 2 10.27 8.09 4.44
N ILE A 3 9.24 8.66 3.80
CA ILE A 3 7.85 8.24 3.91
C ILE A 3 7.52 7.12 2.92
N THR A 4 8.50 6.70 2.12
CA THR A 4 8.37 5.69 1.08
C THR A 4 8.40 4.28 1.67
N ALA A 5 7.39 3.48 1.34
CA ALA A 5 7.38 2.07 1.67
C ALA A 5 8.47 1.30 0.89
N PRO A 6 9.03 0.22 1.45
CA PRO A 6 9.93 -0.67 0.71
C PRO A 6 9.24 -1.18 -0.57
N ILE A 7 9.99 -1.26 -1.67
CA ILE A 7 9.48 -1.72 -2.97
C ILE A 7 8.81 -3.10 -2.86
N ASP A 8 9.40 -4.02 -2.11
CA ASP A 8 8.83 -5.37 -1.85
C ASP A 8 7.45 -5.33 -1.17
N LEU A 9 7.21 -4.34 -0.31
CA LEU A 9 5.92 -4.15 0.36
C LEU A 9 4.85 -3.72 -0.64
N ILE A 10 5.24 -2.78 -1.52
CA ILE A 10 4.41 -2.26 -2.59
C ILE A 10 4.05 -3.39 -3.56
N GLU A 11 5.03 -4.14 -4.07
CA GLU A 11 4.80 -5.26 -5.00
C GLU A 11 3.86 -6.32 -4.43
N LYS A 12 4.01 -6.67 -3.14
CA LYS A 12 3.10 -7.63 -2.48
C LYS A 12 1.67 -7.12 -2.42
N ILE A 13 1.49 -5.85 -2.04
CA ILE A 13 0.18 -5.20 -1.99
C ILE A 13 -0.46 -5.16 -3.39
N VAL A 14 0.33 -4.81 -4.40
CA VAL A 14 -0.04 -4.77 -5.82
C VAL A 14 -0.50 -6.13 -6.34
N GLN A 15 0.15 -7.20 -5.90
CA GLN A 15 -0.20 -8.57 -6.27
C GLN A 15 -1.36 -9.14 -5.45
N GLY A 16 -2.01 -8.34 -4.59
CA GLY A 16 -3.06 -8.79 -3.68
C GLY A 16 -2.57 -9.79 -2.63
N LYS A 17 -1.26 -9.84 -2.37
CA LYS A 17 -0.68 -10.72 -1.35
C LYS A 17 -0.97 -10.14 0.04
N LYS A 18 -1.21 -11.04 1.00
CA LYS A 18 -1.29 -10.66 2.41
C LYS A 18 0.06 -10.11 2.85
N THR A 19 0.05 -8.86 3.32
CA THR A 19 1.21 -8.15 3.82
C THR A 19 0.87 -7.51 5.16
N ASP A 20 1.78 -7.61 6.11
CA ASP A 20 1.63 -7.07 7.46
C ASP A 20 1.90 -5.57 7.51
N CYS A 21 1.10 -4.86 8.31
CA CYS A 21 1.32 -3.45 8.60
C CYS A 21 2.60 -3.26 9.41
N ARG A 22 3.50 -2.38 8.95
CA ARG A 22 4.79 -2.14 9.61
C ARG A 22 4.65 -1.57 11.03
N LYS A 23 3.53 -0.90 11.34
CA LYS A 23 3.27 -0.30 12.67
C LYS A 23 2.55 -1.22 13.64
N CYS A 24 1.61 -2.05 13.18
CA CYS A 24 0.72 -2.79 14.09
C CYS A 24 0.48 -4.26 13.71
N SER A 25 1.13 -4.76 12.65
CA SER A 25 1.06 -6.15 12.19
C SER A 25 -0.35 -6.70 11.87
N ASN A 26 -1.39 -5.85 11.80
CA ASN A 26 -2.76 -6.26 11.45
C ASN A 26 -3.00 -6.39 9.93
N GLY A 27 -2.01 -5.98 9.13
CA GLY A 27 -2.06 -6.00 7.67
C GLY A 27 -2.56 -4.71 7.02
N TYR A 28 -2.43 -4.64 5.70
CA TYR A 28 -3.04 -3.58 4.89
C TYR A 28 -4.29 -4.08 4.19
N TYR A 29 -5.28 -3.20 4.05
CA TYR A 29 -6.47 -3.48 3.27
C TYR A 29 -6.19 -3.15 1.79
N VAL A 30 -6.29 -4.15 0.93
CA VAL A 30 -6.13 -4.02 -0.53
C VAL A 30 -7.52 -4.19 -1.16
N PRO A 31 -8.14 -3.12 -1.69
CA PRO A 31 -9.46 -3.23 -2.31
C PRO A 31 -9.39 -4.13 -3.56
N TYR A 32 -10.27 -5.13 -3.65
CA TYR A 32 -10.32 -6.12 -4.74
C TYR A 32 -10.52 -5.50 -6.14
N ASN A 33 -11.00 -4.26 -6.22
CA ASN A 33 -11.33 -3.54 -7.45
C ASN A 33 -10.46 -2.30 -7.70
N ALA A 34 -9.48 -2.03 -6.84
CA ALA A 34 -8.52 -0.99 -7.11
C ALA A 34 -7.44 -1.59 -8.00
N SER A 35 -7.59 -1.45 -9.32
CA SER A 35 -6.45 -1.66 -10.22
C SER A 35 -5.28 -0.87 -9.66
N VAL A 36 -4.15 -1.54 -9.49
CA VAL A 36 -2.92 -0.98 -8.88
C VAL A 36 -2.48 0.33 -9.52
N GLU A 37 -2.81 0.44 -10.80
CA GLU A 37 -2.62 1.58 -11.69
C GLU A 37 -3.36 2.85 -11.19
N ASN A 38 -4.45 2.68 -10.43
CA ASN A 38 -5.35 3.74 -9.96
C ASN A 38 -5.35 3.92 -8.43
N ALA A 39 -4.71 3.02 -7.67
CA ALA A 39 -4.64 3.13 -6.22
C ALA A 39 -3.42 3.94 -5.78
N HIS A 40 -3.64 5.20 -5.42
CA HIS A 40 -2.60 6.09 -4.92
C HIS A 40 -2.27 5.91 -3.43
N SER A 41 -3.10 5.18 -2.68
CA SER A 41 -2.84 4.92 -1.26
C SER A 41 -3.48 3.63 -0.73
N PHE A 42 -2.77 2.97 0.20
CA PHE A 42 -3.22 1.80 0.94
C PHE A 42 -3.18 2.08 2.43
N TYR A 43 -4.25 1.74 3.14
CA TYR A 43 -4.38 1.99 4.57
C TYR A 43 -4.30 0.68 5.36
N CYS A 44 -3.77 0.76 6.57
CA CYS A 44 -3.83 -0.36 7.50
C CYS A 44 -5.30 -0.76 7.77
N SER A 45 -5.54 -2.07 7.86
CA SER A 45 -6.86 -2.63 8.20
C SER A 45 -7.29 -2.32 9.65
N ASN A 46 -6.34 -1.97 10.53
CA ASN A 46 -6.62 -1.60 11.91
C ASN A 46 -7.01 -0.12 11.99
N PRO A 47 -8.25 0.23 12.40
CA PRO A 47 -8.72 1.62 12.50
C PRO A 47 -8.00 2.43 13.59
N LYS A 48 -7.30 1.77 14.51
CA LYS A 48 -6.44 2.43 15.52
C LYS A 48 -5.02 2.67 15.01
N CYS A 49 -4.69 2.20 13.81
CA CYS A 49 -3.38 2.35 13.19
C CYS A 49 -3.45 3.40 12.08
N SER A 50 -2.66 4.46 12.21
CA SER A 50 -2.53 5.53 11.22
C SER A 50 -1.44 5.23 10.17
N ASP A 51 -1.20 3.95 9.87
CA ASP A 51 -0.24 3.60 8.82
C ASP A 51 -0.90 3.63 7.44
N CYS A 52 -0.24 4.30 6.52
CA CYS A 52 -0.61 4.31 5.12
C CYS A 52 0.64 4.18 4.25
N ILE A 53 0.45 3.59 3.07
CA ILE A 53 1.44 3.52 2.02
C ILE A 53 0.89 4.37 0.89
N ILE A 54 1.65 5.37 0.50
CA ILE A 54 1.34 6.22 -0.65
C ILE A 54 2.19 5.69 -1.80
N ILE A 55 1.56 5.43 -2.93
CA ILE A 55 2.24 5.09 -4.18
C ILE A 55 2.09 6.30 -5.08
N ASP A 56 3.22 6.96 -5.38
CA ASP A 56 3.22 7.99 -6.39
C ASP A 56 2.82 7.36 -7.74
N PRO A 57 1.88 7.98 -8.48
CA PRO A 57 1.54 7.48 -9.80
C PRO A 57 2.79 7.44 -10.68
N ILE A 58 3.06 6.28 -11.28
CA ILE A 58 4.04 6.17 -12.35
C ILE A 58 3.38 6.81 -13.57
N ILE A 59 3.53 8.12 -13.71
CA ILE A 59 3.13 8.83 -14.93
C ILE A 59 4.15 8.43 -15.99
N ASN A 60 3.81 7.45 -16.83
CA ASN A 60 4.52 7.24 -18.09
C ASN A 60 4.19 8.42 -18.99
N ILE A 61 5.11 9.38 -19.07
CA ILE A 61 5.08 10.42 -20.09
C ILE A 61 5.71 9.77 -21.33
N GLU A 62 4.89 9.30 -22.28
CA GLU A 62 5.34 8.95 -23.63
C GLU A 62 5.74 10.19 -24.43
#